data_AF-A0A3D0JNC9-F1
#
_entry.id   AF-A0A3D0JNC9-F1
#
_cell.length_a   1.000
_cell.length_b   1.000
_cell.length_c   1.000
_cell.angle_alpha   90.00
_cell.angle_beta   90.00
_cell.angle_gamma   90.00
#
_symmetry.space_group_name_H-M   'P 1'
#
loop_
_entity.id
_entity.type
_entity.pdbx_description
1 polymer ?
#
loop_
_entity_poly.entity_id
_entity_poly.type
_entity_poly.pdbx_seq_one_letter_code
_entity_poly.pdbx_strand_id
1 'polypeptide(L)'
;CDQLNMLQYSTYSVISPEGCASILWRTAEKAPDAAEAMGITAERLKDLGIVDQVIAEPLGGAHRDPAAASESIRQELTKQLASLQEHDTDALLKRRYDRLMSYGIA
;
A
#
# COMPACT_ATOMS: atom_id res chain seq x y z
N CYS A 1 -10.18 -2.51 -6.04
CA CYS A 1 -9.26 -2.20 -7.16
C CYS A 1 -8.68 -3.49 -7.70
N ASP A 2 -8.19 -3.46 -8.94
CA ASP A 2 -7.51 -4.60 -9.57
C ASP A 2 -6.00 -4.61 -9.27
N GLN A 3 -5.44 -3.45 -8.95
CA GLN A 3 -4.07 -3.23 -8.48
C GLN A 3 -4.08 -2.24 -7.30
N LEU A 4 -3.26 -2.47 -6.29
CA LEU A 4 -3.00 -1.57 -5.19
C LEU A 4 -1.51 -1.25 -5.14
N ASN A 5 -1.20 0.03 -5.34
CA ASN A 5 0.16 0.54 -5.26
C ASN A 5 0.33 1.39 -4.01
N MET A 6 1.52 1.37 -3.43
CA MET A 6 1.91 2.28 -2.34
C MET A 6 3.22 2.97 -2.70
N LEU A 7 3.36 4.24 -2.31
CA LEU A 7 4.66 4.92 -2.35
C LEU A 7 5.57 4.35 -1.25
N GLN A 8 6.87 4.34 -1.51
CA GLN A 8 7.88 3.75 -0.61
C GLN A 8 7.77 4.18 0.85
N TYR A 9 7.50 5.45 1.13
CA TYR A 9 7.38 6.01 2.48
C TYR A 9 5.94 6.26 2.90
N SER A 10 4.95 5.84 2.09
CA SER A 10 3.55 5.89 2.51
C SER A 10 3.22 4.77 3.51
N THR A 11 2.23 5.05 4.35
CA THR A 11 1.75 4.12 5.39
C THR A 11 0.28 3.79 5.17
N TYR A 12 -0.10 2.55 5.49
CA TYR A 12 -1.50 2.12 5.50
C TYR A 12 -1.77 1.34 6.80
N SER A 13 -2.77 1.78 7.56
CA SER A 13 -3.19 1.11 8.78
C SER A 13 -4.71 1.15 8.97
N VAL A 14 -5.22 0.23 9.79
CA VAL A 14 -6.64 0.20 10.21
C VAL A 14 -6.97 1.24 11.29
N ILE A 15 -5.96 1.64 12.06
CA ILE A 15 -6.02 2.66 13.12
C ILE A 15 -4.71 3.43 13.12
N SER A 16 -4.68 4.68 13.60
CA SER A 16 -3.40 5.37 13.76
C SER A 16 -2.54 4.69 14.83
N PRO A 17 -1.20 4.72 14.71
CA PRO A 17 -0.31 4.14 15.72
C PRO A 17 -0.52 4.72 17.12
N GLU A 18 -0.81 6.00 17.25
CA GLU A 18 -1.10 6.67 18.53
C GLU A 18 -2.40 6.14 19.14
N GLY A 19 -3.43 5.93 18.31
CA GLY A 19 -4.69 5.33 18.73
C GLY A 19 -4.48 3.91 19.24
N CYS A 20 -3.76 3.08 18.47
CA CYS A 20 -3.39 1.73 18.88
C CYS A 20 -2.62 1.71 20.21
N ALA A 21 -1.61 2.59 20.34
CA ALA A 21 -0.80 2.73 21.53
C ALA A 21 -1.64 3.10 22.76
N SER A 22 -2.55 4.08 22.62
CA SER A 22 -3.42 4.52 23.70
C SER A 22 -4.38 3.42 24.19
N ILE A 23 -4.84 2.54 23.29
CA ILE A 23 -5.79 1.47 23.62
C ILE A 23 -5.07 0.28 24.24
N LEU A 24 -4.00 -0.20 23.59
CA LEU A 24 -3.31 -1.44 24.00
C LEU A 24 -2.27 -1.21 25.11
N TRP A 25 -1.58 -0.07 25.10
CA TRP A 25 -0.54 0.28 26.06
C TRP A 25 -0.91 1.39 27.04
N ARG A 26 -2.13 1.96 26.95
CA ARG A 26 -2.61 3.04 27.83
C ARG A 26 -1.75 4.31 27.77
N THR A 27 -0.95 4.48 26.72
CA THR A 27 -0.13 5.68 26.48
C THR A 27 0.10 5.88 24.99
N ALA A 28 0.10 7.13 24.53
CA ALA A 28 0.41 7.48 23.14
C ALA A 28 1.92 7.47 22.85
N GLU A 29 2.77 7.47 23.88
CA GLU A 29 4.24 7.50 23.72
C GLU A 29 4.78 6.24 23.02
N LYS A 30 4.03 5.14 23.06
CA LYS A 30 4.36 3.87 22.40
C LYS A 30 3.88 3.78 20.95
N ALA A 31 3.59 4.91 20.31
CA ALA A 31 3.22 4.95 18.89
C ALA A 31 4.28 4.30 17.97
N PRO A 32 5.60 4.48 18.16
CA PRO A 32 6.61 3.81 17.34
C PRO A 32 6.52 2.27 17.42
N ASP A 33 6.43 1.74 18.65
CA ASP A 33 6.28 0.30 18.90
C ASP A 33 4.99 -0.25 18.25
N ALA A 34 3.90 0.51 18.35
CA ALA A 34 2.62 0.14 17.74
C ALA A 34 2.67 0.14 16.21
N ALA A 35 3.33 1.15 15.60
CA ALA A 35 3.51 1.23 14.16
C ALA A 35 4.33 0.05 13.61
N GLU A 36 5.40 -0.34 14.31
CA GLU A 36 6.23 -1.48 13.97
C GLU A 36 5.45 -2.79 14.11
N ALA A 37 4.75 -2.99 15.23
CA ALA A 37 3.96 -4.20 15.48
C ALA A 37 2.82 -4.38 14.47
N MET A 38 2.20 -3.29 14.04
CA MET A 38 1.13 -3.31 13.03
C MET A 38 1.64 -3.51 11.59
N GLY A 39 2.92 -3.27 11.32
CA GLY A 39 3.52 -3.46 10.00
C GLY A 39 2.95 -2.54 8.92
N ILE A 40 2.85 -1.24 9.21
CA ILE A 40 2.12 -0.25 8.38
C ILE A 40 2.84 0.22 7.11
N THR A 41 4.10 -0.21 6.91
CA THR A 41 4.97 0.27 5.84
C THR A 41 4.67 -0.42 4.52
N ALA A 42 4.92 0.28 3.40
CA ALA A 42 4.67 -0.23 2.06
C ALA A 42 5.37 -1.58 1.77
N GLU A 43 6.62 -1.74 2.22
CA GLU A 43 7.38 -2.99 2.07
C GLU A 43 6.73 -4.14 2.84
N ARG A 44 6.36 -3.90 4.11
CA ARG A 44 5.75 -4.94 4.93
C ARG A 44 4.40 -5.40 4.38
N LEU A 45 3.59 -4.47 3.89
CA LEU A 45 2.29 -4.79 3.29
C LEU A 45 2.43 -5.49 1.93
N LYS A 46 3.53 -5.26 1.20
CA LYS A 46 3.87 -6.03 0.00
C LYS A 46 4.25 -7.47 0.34
N ASP A 47 5.04 -7.68 1.39
CA ASP A 47 5.40 -9.03 1.86
C ASP A 47 4.17 -9.85 2.29
N LEU A 48 3.15 -9.17 2.82
CA LEU A 48 1.87 -9.78 3.20
C LEU A 48 0.93 -10.01 1.99
N GLY A 49 1.32 -9.61 0.79
CA GLY A 49 0.52 -9.76 -0.43
C GLY A 49 -0.69 -8.82 -0.51
N ILE A 50 -0.76 -7.80 0.35
CA ILE A 50 -1.85 -6.81 0.34
C ILE A 50 -1.60 -5.75 -0.75
N VAL A 51 -0.34 -5.31 -0.86
CA VAL A 51 0.12 -4.33 -1.85
C VAL A 51 0.77 -5.07 -3.01
N ASP A 52 0.35 -4.76 -4.23
CA ASP A 52 0.89 -5.40 -5.44
C ASP A 52 2.27 -4.81 -5.80
N GLN A 53 2.40 -3.48 -5.75
CA GLN A 53 3.62 -2.78 -6.12
C GLN A 53 3.95 -1.62 -5.18
N VAL A 54 5.24 -1.50 -4.84
CA VAL A 54 5.79 -0.34 -4.15
C VAL A 54 6.47 0.55 -5.19
N ILE A 55 6.03 1.80 -5.28
CA ILE A 55 6.60 2.80 -6.18
C ILE A 55 7.71 3.52 -5.42
N ALA A 56 8.93 3.43 -5.94
CA ALA A 56 10.10 4.05 -5.33
C ALA A 56 9.95 5.58 -5.30
N GLU A 57 10.42 6.20 -4.22
CA GLU A 57 10.47 7.65 -4.09
C GLU A 57 11.89 8.16 -4.38
N PRO A 58 12.04 9.44 -4.77
CA PRO A 58 13.34 10.10 -4.88
C PRO A 58 14.14 10.03 -3.59
N LEU A 59 15.46 10.22 -3.69
CA LEU A 59 16.34 10.18 -2.52
C LEU A 59 15.89 11.20 -1.44
N GLY A 60 15.46 10.69 -0.30
CA GLY A 60 14.94 11.47 0.83
C GLY A 60 13.46 11.83 0.74
N GLY A 61 12.69 11.18 -0.15
CA GLY A 61 11.23 11.23 -0.21
C GLY A 61 10.66 12.09 -1.34
N ALA A 62 9.39 11.85 -1.66
CA ALA A 62 8.68 12.47 -2.77
C ALA A 62 8.59 14.00 -2.68
N HIS A 63 8.61 14.54 -1.46
CA HIS A 63 8.59 16.00 -1.24
C HIS A 63 9.88 16.69 -1.71
N ARG A 64 11.00 15.96 -1.86
CA ARG A 64 12.28 16.53 -2.32
C ARG A 64 12.35 16.71 -3.83
N ASP A 65 11.69 15.83 -4.56
CA ASP A 65 11.53 15.94 -6.02
C ASP A 65 10.15 15.43 -6.45
N PRO A 66 9.11 16.28 -6.32
CA PRO A 66 7.75 15.89 -6.68
C PRO A 66 7.59 15.56 -8.16
N ALA A 67 8.41 16.14 -9.03
CA ALA A 67 8.37 15.89 -10.46
C ALA A 67 8.86 14.47 -10.77
N ALA A 68 9.99 14.06 -10.19
CA ALA A 68 10.48 12.69 -10.31
C ALA A 68 9.51 11.66 -9.70
N ALA A 69 8.94 11.95 -8.52
CA ALA A 69 7.95 11.08 -7.90
C ALA A 69 6.69 10.91 -8.77
N SER A 70 6.19 12.01 -9.34
CA SER A 70 5.05 12.01 -10.27
C SER A 70 5.35 11.17 -11.51
N GLU A 71 6.56 11.28 -12.06
CA GLU A 71 6.97 10.49 -13.21
C GLU A 71 7.01 8.99 -12.89
N SER A 72 7.54 8.58 -11.73
CA SER A 72 7.49 7.19 -11.27
C SER A 72 6.07 6.67 -11.12
N ILE A 73 5.16 7.48 -10.57
CA ILE A 73 3.73 7.14 -10.47
C ILE A 73 3.13 6.97 -11.87
N ARG A 74 3.37 7.92 -12.78
CA ARG A 74 2.83 7.91 -14.14
C ARG A 74 3.27 6.66 -14.90
N GLN A 75 4.54 6.29 -14.81
CA GLN A 75 5.08 5.09 -15.46
C GLN A 75 4.38 3.83 -14.99
N GLU A 76 4.23 3.65 -13.68
CA GLU A 76 3.59 2.45 -13.13
C GLU A 76 2.09 2.40 -13.45
N LEU A 77 1.37 3.51 -13.30
CA LEU A 77 -0.06 3.56 -13.63
C LEU A 77 -0.33 3.31 -15.11
N THR A 78 0.48 3.87 -16.02
CA THR A 78 0.31 3.68 -17.47
C THR A 78 0.53 2.21 -17.85
N LYS A 79 1.57 1.58 -17.30
CA LYS A 79 1.87 0.17 -17.50
C LYS A 79 0.74 -0.73 -17.01
N GLN A 80 0.26 -0.50 -15.78
CA GLN A 80 -0.81 -1.30 -15.20
C GLN A 80 -2.13 -1.11 -15.94
N LEU A 81 -2.46 0.13 -16.32
CA LEU A 81 -3.68 0.42 -17.07
C LEU A 81 -3.68 -0.29 -18.43
N ALA A 82 -2.56 -0.23 -19.16
CA ALA A 82 -2.42 -0.92 -20.44
C ALA A 82 -2.67 -2.43 -20.30
N SER A 83 -2.09 -3.07 -19.28
CA SER A 83 -2.31 -4.50 -19.01
C SER A 83 -3.76 -4.81 -18.60
N LEU A 84 -4.42 -3.95 -17.81
CA LEU A 84 -5.81 -4.17 -17.40
C LEU A 84 -6.80 -4.01 -18.56
N GLN A 85 -6.48 -3.16 -19.54
CA GLN A 85 -7.31 -2.95 -20.74
C GLN A 85 -7.33 -4.16 -21.69
N GLU A 86 -6.40 -5.10 -21.54
CA GLU A 86 -6.38 -6.35 -22.33
C GLU A 86 -7.44 -7.37 -21.87
N HIS A 87 -8.06 -7.15 -20.71
CA HIS A 87 -9.09 -8.02 -20.17
C HIS A 87 -10.50 -7.46 -20.41
N ASP A 88 -11.46 -8.35 -20.62
CA ASP A 88 -12.87 -7.96 -20.60
C ASP A 88 -13.35 -7.66 -19.17
N THR A 89 -14.50 -7.00 -19.07
CA THR A 89 -15.08 -6.58 -17.80
C THR A 89 -15.37 -7.75 -16.87
N ASP A 90 -15.87 -8.87 -17.39
CA ASP A 90 -16.25 -10.03 -16.58
C ASP A 90 -15.02 -10.70 -15.96
N ALA A 91 -13.92 -10.81 -16.73
CA ALA A 91 -12.64 -11.30 -16.23
C ALA A 91 -12.06 -10.35 -15.17
N LEU A 92 -12.13 -9.03 -15.37
CA LEU A 92 -11.69 -8.06 -14.38
C LEU A 92 -12.48 -8.17 -13.07
N LEU A 93 -13.81 -8.28 -13.16
CA LEU A 93 -14.67 -8.43 -11.99
C LEU A 93 -14.37 -9.73 -11.23
N LYS A 94 -14.21 -10.84 -11.94
CA LYS A 94 -13.85 -12.13 -11.34
C LYS A 94 -12.49 -12.05 -10.65
N ARG A 95 -11.46 -11.54 -11.34
CA ARG A 95 -10.10 -11.37 -10.78
C ARG A 95 -10.13 -10.51 -9.51
N ARG A 96 -10.90 -9.43 -9.52
CA ARG A 96 -11.06 -8.55 -8.35
C ARG A 96 -11.73 -9.28 -7.18
N TYR A 97 -12.75 -10.08 -7.46
CA TYR A 97 -13.44 -10.86 -6.46
C TYR A 97 -12.50 -11.89 -5.82
N ASP A 98 -11.81 -12.68 -6.65
CA ASP A 98 -10.85 -13.70 -6.20
C ASP A 98 -9.74 -13.07 -5.34
N ARG A 99 -9.21 -11.91 -5.77
CA ARG A 99 -8.23 -11.13 -4.99
C ARG A 99 -8.78 -10.73 -3.61
N LEU A 100 -9.99 -10.17 -3.56
CA LEU A 100 -10.59 -9.74 -2.29
C LEU A 100 -10.86 -10.91 -1.35
N MET A 101 -11.28 -12.07 -1.88
CA MET A 101 -11.50 -13.29 -1.09
C MET A 101 -10.19 -13.95 -0.64
N SER A 102 -9.08 -13.70 -1.33
CA SER A 102 -7.76 -14.23 -0.95
C SER A 102 -7.12 -13.52 0.25
N TYR A 103 -7.65 -12.36 0.65
CA TYR A 103 -7.09 -11.62 1.78
C TYR A 103 -7.46 -12.24 3.13
N GLY A 104 -6.44 -12.35 3.98
CA GLY A 104 -6.55 -12.99 5.28
C GLY A 104 -5.96 -14.39 5.26
N ILE A 105 -5.75 -14.93 6.45
CA ILE A 105 -5.34 -16.32 6.65
C ILE A 105 -6.60 -17.02 7.17
N ALA A 106 -7.20 -17.87 6.34
CA ALA A 106 -8.29 -18.75 6.74
C ALA A 106 -7.74 -20.03 7.39
#